data_AF-A0A7J6UKX8-F1
#
_entry.id   AF-A0A7J6UKX8-F1
#
_cell.length_a   1.000
_cell.length_b   1.000
_cell.length_c   1.000
_cell.angle_alpha   90.00
_cell.angle_beta   90.00
_cell.angle_gamma   90.00
#
_symmetry.space_group_name_H-M   'P 1'
#
loop_
_entity.id
_entity.type
_entity.pdbx_description
1 polymer ?
#
loop_
_entity_poly.entity_id
_entity_poly.type
_entity_poly.pdbx_seq_one_letter_code
_entity_poly.pdbx_strand_id
1 'polypeptide(L)'
;VVSKHFADRKTRLHVSCDICLFFITASIPFALSVAWSSSVYLFFVLMFFMEFFLFATTAQSNVAIMEAVPTHLRAQALAISFGVCHILGDFPSPILMGLWNDHIGYRRSLFICGSWLVI
;
A
#
# COMPACT_ATOMS: atom_id res chain seq x y z
N VAL A 1 -7.40 -18.53 30.00
CA VAL A 1 -8.11 -18.07 28.78
C VAL A 1 -7.52 -16.78 28.22
N VAL A 2 -7.33 -15.75 29.05
CA VAL A 2 -6.78 -14.44 28.67
C VAL A 2 -5.40 -14.52 27.97
N SER A 3 -4.43 -15.26 28.54
CA SER A 3 -3.09 -15.40 27.94
C SER A 3 -3.08 -16.05 26.54
N LYS A 4 -3.94 -17.06 26.30
CA LYS A 4 -4.07 -17.69 24.97
C LYS A 4 -4.66 -16.74 23.93
N HIS A 5 -5.63 -15.91 24.32
CA HIS A 5 -6.23 -14.90 23.46
C HIS A 5 -5.22 -13.80 23.07
N PHE A 6 -4.36 -13.37 24.00
CA PHE A 6 -3.28 -12.42 23.72
C PHE A 6 -2.19 -13.01 22.82
N ALA A 7 -1.85 -14.29 23.00
CA ALA A 7 -0.89 -14.99 22.14
C ALA A 7 -1.43 -15.10 20.70
N ASP A 8 -2.67 -15.53 20.53
CA ASP A 8 -3.34 -15.63 19.21
C ASP A 8 -3.39 -14.26 18.50
N ARG A 9 -3.63 -13.19 19.25
CA ARG A 9 -3.66 -11.82 18.72
C ARG A 9 -2.32 -11.40 18.12
N LYS A 10 -1.22 -11.64 18.83
CA LYS A 10 0.14 -11.33 18.35
C LYS A 10 0.47 -12.15 17.11
N THR A 11 0.07 -13.42 17.08
CA THR A 11 0.24 -14.28 15.90
C THR A 11 -0.52 -13.73 14.69
N ARG A 12 -1.78 -13.34 14.86
CA ARG A 12 -2.59 -12.75 13.77
C ARG A 12 -2.04 -11.42 13.26
N LEU A 13 -1.48 -10.61 14.15
CA LEU A 13 -0.79 -9.37 13.78
C LEU A 13 0.47 -9.65 12.93
N HIS A 14 1.35 -10.53 13.39
CA HIS A 14 2.56 -10.91 12.63
C HIS A 14 2.20 -11.51 11.27
N VAL A 15 1.25 -12.45 11.22
CA VAL A 15 0.79 -13.04 9.95
C VAL A 15 0.25 -11.98 8.99
N SER A 16 -0.48 -10.98 9.49
CA SER A 16 -0.99 -9.89 8.64
C SER A 16 0.16 -9.04 8.08
N CYS A 17 1.17 -8.73 8.90
CA CYS A 17 2.37 -8.01 8.46
C CYS A 17 3.17 -8.80 7.43
N ASP A 18 3.37 -10.11 7.64
CA ASP A 18 4.10 -10.99 6.71
C ASP A 18 3.40 -11.08 5.35
N ILE A 19 2.07 -11.17 5.36
CA ILE A 19 1.27 -11.17 4.13
C ILE A 19 1.35 -9.81 3.42
N CYS A 20 1.32 -8.69 4.16
CA CYS A 20 1.55 -7.36 3.55
C CYS A 20 2.93 -7.30 2.88
N LEU A 21 3.99 -7.75 3.57
CA LEU A 21 5.34 -7.75 3.02
C LEU A 21 5.44 -8.58 1.74
N PHE A 22 4.81 -9.76 1.72
CA PHE A 22 4.74 -10.59 0.52
C PHE A 22 4.07 -9.85 -0.65
N PHE A 23 2.93 -9.21 -0.43
CA PHE A 23 2.22 -8.52 -1.50
C PHE A 23 2.94 -7.26 -1.99
N ILE A 24 3.57 -6.49 -1.09
CA ILE A 24 4.41 -5.34 -1.47
C ILE A 24 5.60 -5.82 -2.30
N THR A 25 6.34 -6.84 -1.83
CA THR A 25 7.50 -7.35 -2.57
C THR A 25 7.12 -7.95 -3.94
N ALA A 26 5.94 -8.58 -4.04
CA ALA A 26 5.39 -9.06 -5.30
C ALA A 26 5.03 -7.93 -6.28
N SER A 27 4.66 -6.74 -5.80
CA SER A 27 4.28 -5.60 -6.66
C SER A 27 5.49 -4.86 -7.25
N ILE A 28 6.64 -4.84 -6.55
CA ILE A 28 7.88 -4.15 -6.95
C ILE A 28 8.29 -4.37 -8.42
N PRO A 29 8.43 -5.61 -8.95
CA PRO A 29 8.87 -5.79 -10.34
C PRO A 29 7.92 -5.14 -11.35
N PHE A 30 6.61 -5.13 -11.06
CA PHE A 30 5.61 -4.48 -11.91
C PHE A 30 5.70 -2.95 -11.80
N ALA A 31 5.86 -2.43 -10.59
CA ALA A 31 6.01 -1.00 -10.32
C ALA A 31 7.26 -0.41 -10.97
N LEU A 32 8.38 -1.14 -10.96
CA LEU A 32 9.60 -0.69 -11.64
C LEU A 32 9.45 -0.80 -13.16
N SER A 33 8.88 -1.89 -13.69
CA SER A 33 8.83 -2.12 -15.14
C SER A 33 7.83 -1.21 -15.89
N VAL A 34 6.78 -0.70 -15.23
CA VAL A 34 5.72 0.07 -15.89
C VAL A 34 6.24 1.30 -16.63
N ALA A 35 7.26 1.98 -16.09
CA ALA A 35 7.86 3.18 -16.67
C ALA A 35 8.55 2.93 -18.03
N TRP A 36 8.91 1.68 -18.33
CA TRP A 36 9.56 1.29 -19.59
C TRP A 36 8.62 0.65 -20.61
N SER A 37 7.32 0.58 -20.31
CA SER A 37 6.34 0.06 -21.25
C SER A 37 6.29 0.91 -22.53
N SER A 38 6.46 0.26 -23.68
CA SER A 38 6.42 0.91 -25.01
C SER A 38 5.07 0.73 -25.72
N SER A 39 4.15 -0.06 -25.11
CA SER A 39 2.82 -0.36 -25.63
C SER A 39 1.78 -0.08 -24.55
N VAL A 40 0.68 0.55 -24.95
CA VAL A 40 -0.45 0.86 -24.06
C VAL A 40 -1.06 -0.39 -23.42
N TYR A 41 -1.08 -1.51 -24.15
CA TYR A 41 -1.58 -2.79 -23.63
C TYR A 41 -0.66 -3.34 -22.55
N LEU A 42 0.66 -3.29 -22.78
CA LEU A 42 1.65 -3.72 -21.81
C LEU A 42 1.60 -2.84 -20.55
N PHE A 43 1.43 -1.52 -20.71
CA PHE A 43 1.25 -0.59 -19.61
C PHE A 43 0.08 -1.00 -18.71
N PHE A 44 -1.11 -1.23 -19.29
CA PHE A 44 -2.29 -1.61 -18.50
C PHE A 44 -2.15 -2.99 -17.84
N VAL A 45 -1.52 -3.96 -18.50
CA VAL A 45 -1.26 -5.27 -17.88
C VAL A 45 -0.32 -5.15 -16.68
N LEU A 46 0.78 -4.39 -16.81
CA LEU A 46 1.71 -4.17 -15.70
C LEU A 46 1.05 -3.38 -14.57
N MET A 47 0.31 -2.32 -14.89
CA MET A 47 -0.48 -1.55 -13.90
C MET A 47 -1.48 -2.44 -13.17
N PHE A 48 -2.18 -3.33 -13.88
CA PHE A 48 -3.13 -4.25 -13.25
C PHE A 48 -2.46 -5.13 -12.19
N PHE A 49 -1.34 -5.78 -12.52
CA PHE A 49 -0.65 -6.64 -11.56
C PHE A 49 -0.06 -5.84 -10.40
N MET A 50 0.53 -4.67 -10.68
CA MET A 50 1.01 -3.75 -9.65
C MET A 50 -0.10 -3.38 -8.66
N GLU A 51 -1.23 -2.87 -9.17
CA GLU A 51 -2.34 -2.39 -8.36
C GLU A 51 -3.04 -3.53 -7.62
N PHE A 52 -3.20 -4.69 -8.27
CA PHE A 52 -3.80 -5.87 -7.66
C PHE A 52 -3.05 -6.29 -6.40
N PHE A 53 -1.72 -6.41 -6.48
CA PHE A 53 -0.91 -6.76 -5.32
C PHE A 53 -0.91 -5.65 -4.28
N LEU A 54 -0.89 -4.38 -4.68
CA LEU A 54 -0.92 -3.26 -3.75
C LEU A 54 -2.25 -3.21 -2.97
N PHE A 55 -3.38 -3.33 -3.65
CA PHE A 55 -4.71 -3.36 -3.00
C PHE A 55 -4.94 -4.64 -2.20
N ALA A 56 -4.27 -5.73 -2.54
CA ALA A 56 -4.25 -6.91 -1.70
C ALA A 56 -3.60 -6.65 -0.32
N THR A 57 -2.94 -5.53 -0.06
CA THR A 57 -2.41 -5.18 1.28
C THR A 57 -3.43 -4.49 2.18
N THR A 58 -4.53 -3.96 1.62
CA THR A 58 -5.48 -3.10 2.34
C THR A 58 -6.19 -3.85 3.46
N ALA A 59 -6.69 -5.06 3.19
CA ALA A 59 -7.41 -5.85 4.19
C ALA A 59 -6.49 -6.26 5.36
N GLN A 60 -5.25 -6.61 5.07
CA GLN A 60 -4.26 -7.09 6.03
C GLN A 60 -3.74 -5.94 6.89
N SER A 61 -3.53 -4.77 6.29
CA SER A 61 -3.19 -3.54 7.03
C SER A 61 -4.30 -3.17 8.01
N ASN A 62 -5.58 -3.26 7.58
CA ASN A 62 -6.72 -3.01 8.46
C ASN A 62 -6.80 -4.02 9.62
N VAL A 63 -6.51 -5.30 9.35
CA VAL A 63 -6.44 -6.33 10.41
C VAL A 63 -5.31 -6.03 11.38
N ALA A 64 -4.11 -5.70 10.90
CA ALA A 64 -2.98 -5.35 11.75
C ALA A 64 -3.30 -4.16 12.68
N ILE A 65 -3.91 -3.09 12.15
CA ILE A 65 -4.35 -1.93 12.94
C ILE A 65 -5.36 -2.33 14.02
N MET A 66 -6.37 -3.13 13.66
CA MET A 66 -7.38 -3.59 14.61
C MET A 66 -6.83 -4.50 15.70
N GLU A 67 -5.80 -5.30 15.40
CA GLU A 67 -5.15 -6.17 16.37
C GLU A 67 -4.14 -5.43 17.26
N ALA A 68 -3.64 -4.27 16.82
CA ALA A 68 -2.76 -3.41 17.62
C ALA A 68 -3.49 -2.63 18.73
N VAL A 69 -4.82 -2.52 18.67
CA VAL A 69 -5.64 -1.75 19.64
C VAL A 69 -6.68 -2.61 20.37
N PRO A 70 -7.18 -2.15 21.53
CA PRO A 70 -8.35 -2.74 22.18
C PRO A 70 -9.59 -2.77 21.28
N THR A 71 -10.45 -3.78 21.43
CA THR A 71 -11.60 -4.02 20.55
C THR A 71 -12.55 -2.83 20.45
N HIS A 72 -12.75 -2.09 21.55
CA HIS A 72 -13.63 -0.92 21.60
C HIS A 72 -13.06 0.32 20.88
N LEU A 73 -11.76 0.35 20.57
CA LEU A 73 -11.11 1.45 19.85
C LEU A 73 -10.87 1.16 18.36
N ARG A 74 -11.19 -0.04 17.87
CA ARG A 74 -10.89 -0.47 16.49
C ARG A 74 -11.47 0.45 15.42
N ALA A 75 -12.72 0.86 15.58
CA ALA A 75 -13.38 1.77 14.64
C ALA A 75 -12.69 3.14 14.61
N GLN A 76 -12.30 3.68 15.77
CA GLN A 76 -11.57 4.93 15.88
C GLN A 76 -10.16 4.82 15.27
N ALA A 77 -9.45 3.71 15.51
CA ALA A 77 -8.13 3.47 14.95
C ALA A 77 -8.15 3.42 13.42
N LEU A 78 -9.12 2.73 12.83
CA LEU A 78 -9.32 2.71 11.38
C LEU A 78 -9.70 4.10 10.83
N ALA A 79 -10.60 4.82 11.51
CA ALA A 79 -10.99 6.16 11.10
C ALA A 79 -9.80 7.14 11.11
N ILE A 80 -8.93 7.06 12.13
CA ILE A 80 -7.70 7.85 12.19
C ILE A 80 -6.77 7.43 11.05
N SER A 81 -6.57 6.13 10.82
CA SER A 81 -5.71 5.64 9.74
C SER A 81 -6.14 6.17 8.38
N PHE A 82 -7.41 6.02 8.02
CA PHE A 82 -7.93 6.52 6.73
C PHE A 82 -7.94 8.04 6.67
N GLY A 83 -8.27 8.72 7.78
CA GLY A 83 -8.23 10.18 7.85
C GLY A 83 -6.83 10.73 7.57
N VAL A 84 -5.79 10.11 8.13
CA VAL A 84 -4.39 10.46 7.87
C VAL A 84 -4.02 10.17 6.41
N CYS A 85 -4.39 9.01 5.87
CA CYS A 85 -4.16 8.68 4.46
C CYS A 85 -4.81 9.69 3.51
N HIS A 86 -6.04 10.13 3.79
CA HIS A 86 -6.70 11.12 2.95
C HIS A 86 -6.05 12.50 3.04
N ILE A 87 -5.78 12.98 4.26
CA ILE A 87 -5.22 14.32 4.47
C ILE A 87 -3.82 14.45 3.86
N LEU A 88 -2.98 13.43 4.01
CA LEU A 88 -1.56 13.49 3.62
C LEU A 88 -1.24 12.79 2.29
N GLY A 89 -2.06 11.84 1.87
CA GLY A 89 -1.82 11.00 0.70
C GLY A 89 -2.86 11.23 -0.39
N ASP A 90 -4.05 10.66 -0.25
CA ASP A 90 -5.02 10.52 -1.34
C ASP A 90 -5.48 11.88 -1.91
N PHE A 91 -5.67 12.88 -1.05
CA PHE A 91 -6.09 14.22 -1.49
C PHE A 91 -4.95 15.05 -2.10
N PRO A 92 -3.78 15.22 -1.47
CA PRO A 92 -2.71 16.05 -2.04
C PRO A 92 -1.92 15.35 -3.15
N SER A 93 -1.86 14.01 -3.18
CA SER A 93 -0.97 13.29 -4.11
C SER A 93 -1.26 13.54 -5.58
N PRO A 94 -2.51 13.67 -6.10
CA PRO A 94 -2.72 13.92 -7.52
C PRO A 94 -2.22 15.30 -7.95
N ILE A 95 -2.38 16.31 -7.09
CA ILE A 95 -1.90 17.68 -7.33
C ILE A 95 -0.37 17.69 -7.35
N LEU A 96 0.26 17.09 -6.33
CA LEU A 96 1.71 17.01 -6.23
C LEU A 96 2.32 16.21 -7.37
N MET A 97 1.71 15.07 -7.73
CA MET A 97 2.16 14.23 -8.85
C MET A 97 2.00 14.94 -10.20
N GLY A 98 0.94 15.71 -10.40
CA GLY A 98 0.75 16.53 -11.59
C GLY A 98 1.87 17.56 -11.74
N LEU A 99 2.10 18.38 -10.70
CA LEU A 99 3.17 19.38 -10.68
C LEU A 99 4.56 18.75 -10.87
N TRP A 100 4.84 17.66 -10.16
CA TRP A 100 6.08 16.91 -10.28
C TRP A 100 6.31 16.42 -11.71
N ASN A 101 5.25 15.89 -12.31
CA ASN A 101 5.28 15.35 -13.65
C ASN A 101 5.52 16.41 -14.74
N ASP A 102 4.98 17.61 -14.58
CA ASP A 102 5.22 18.72 -15.51
C ASP A 102 6.71 19.13 -15.57
N HIS A 103 7.46 18.91 -14.50
CA HIS A 103 8.89 19.22 -14.43
C HIS A 103 9.82 18.11 -14.91
N ILE A 104 9.51 16.84 -14.63
CA ILE A 104 10.44 15.72 -14.88
C ILE A 104 9.96 14.69 -15.91
N GLY A 105 8.69 14.76 -16.31
CA GLY A 105 8.05 13.87 -17.29
C GLY A 105 7.59 12.51 -16.75
N TYR A 106 6.54 11.97 -17.36
CA TYR A 106 5.78 10.79 -16.89
C TYR A 106 6.63 9.56 -16.61
N ARG A 107 7.59 9.28 -17.49
CA ARG A 107 8.44 8.11 -17.36
C ARG A 107 9.31 8.15 -16.09
N ARG A 108 9.91 9.31 -15.79
CA ARG A 108 10.74 9.47 -14.59
C ARG A 108 9.88 9.51 -13.34
N SER A 109 8.73 10.20 -13.40
CA SER A 109 7.76 10.24 -12.30
C SER A 109 7.30 8.84 -11.89
N LEU A 110 6.88 8.02 -12.84
CA LEU A 110 6.44 6.65 -12.59
C LEU A 110 7.56 5.78 -12.01
N PHE A 111 8.78 5.89 -12.54
CA PHE A 111 9.89 5.10 -12.03
C PHE A 111 10.27 5.46 -10.59
N ILE A 112 10.33 6.75 -10.28
CA ILE A 112 10.65 7.22 -8.92
C ILE A 112 9.53 6.81 -7.96
N CYS A 113 8.26 6.96 -8.36
CA CYS A 113 7.12 6.53 -7.56
C CYS A 113 7.13 5.01 -7.31
N GLY A 114 7.39 4.20 -8.35
CA GLY A 114 7.52 2.75 -8.19
C GLY A 114 8.72 2.35 -7.33
N SER A 115 9.82 3.10 -7.39
CA SER A 115 11.02 2.87 -6.56
C SER A 115 10.77 3.14 -5.07
N TRP A 116 9.78 3.97 -4.73
CA TRP A 116 9.40 4.22 -3.34
C TRP A 116 8.98 2.93 -2.61
N LEU A 117 8.44 1.94 -3.31
CA LEU A 117 8.02 0.65 -2.72
C LEU A 117 9.20 -0.22 -2.24
N VAL A 118 10.43 0.14 -2.58
CA VAL A 118 11.65 -0.59 -2.19
C VAL A 118 12.21 -0.09 -0.86
N ILE A 119 11.85 1.13 -0.45
CA ILE A 119 12.33 1.81 0.77
C ILE A 119 11.34 1.56 1.91
#